data_AF-A0A087RJA0-F1
#
_entry.id   AF-A0A087RJA0-F1
#
_cell.length_a   1.000
_cell.length_b   1.000
_cell.length_c   1.000
_cell.angle_alpha   90.00
_cell.angle_beta   90.00
_cell.angle_gamma   90.00
#
_symmetry.space_group_name_H-M   'P 1'
#
loop_
_entity.id
_entity.type
_entity.pdbx_description
1 polymer ?
#
loop_
_entity_poly.entity_id
_entity_poly.type
_entity_poly.pdbx_seq_one_letter_code
_entity_poly.pdbx_strand_id
1 'polypeptide(L)'
;QGFLIRNTRLEKCIHTSHHETNGISLTDCKVHSQQQQWSWDPATRTIVSLKTKQCLSAHKMREYAPVKLEPCGDWERQAWSCSKKGHLTLQSLGFHLSTKEGGHKVFVSREKDKFSRWKTLADETICAAAQTAALRPSKPTQQAVDTRVWTYESK
;
A
#
# COMPACT_ATOMS: atom_id res chain seq x y z
N GLN A 1 -8.01 7.07 1.55
CA GLN A 1 -8.51 5.69 1.49
C GLN A 1 -7.34 4.76 1.19
N GLY A 2 -7.32 3.54 1.74
CA GLY A 2 -6.22 2.58 1.58
C GLY A 2 -6.54 1.43 0.65
N PHE A 3 -5.51 0.65 0.31
CA PHE A 3 -5.62 -0.60 -0.44
C PHE A 3 -4.68 -1.67 0.14
N LEU A 4 -4.95 -2.92 -0.21
CA LEU A 4 -4.06 -4.05 0.09
C LEU A 4 -3.08 -4.23 -1.07
N ILE A 5 -1.83 -4.60 -0.76
CA ILE A 5 -0.81 -4.93 -1.75
C ILE A 5 -0.67 -6.45 -1.81
N ARG A 6 -1.18 -7.06 -2.88
CA ARG A 6 -1.22 -8.51 -3.10
C ARG A 6 -0.14 -8.93 -4.07
N ASN A 7 0.58 -10.00 -3.73
CA ASN A 7 1.44 -10.71 -4.69
C ASN A 7 0.58 -11.54 -5.64
N THR A 8 0.71 -11.32 -6.94
CA THR A 8 -0.14 -11.96 -7.95
C THR A 8 0.15 -13.45 -8.17
N ARG A 9 1.28 -13.97 -7.66
CA ARG A 9 1.62 -15.40 -7.76
C ARG A 9 1.24 -16.15 -6.50
N LEU A 10 1.54 -15.59 -5.33
CA LEU A 10 1.27 -16.24 -4.04
C LEU A 10 -0.12 -15.95 -3.49
N GLU A 11 -0.85 -14.99 -4.06
CA GLU A 11 -2.18 -14.57 -3.57
C GLU A 11 -2.17 -14.14 -2.10
N LYS A 12 -1.01 -13.64 -1.63
CA LYS A 12 -0.76 -13.17 -0.26
C LYS A 12 -0.56 -11.66 -0.25
N CYS A 13 -0.96 -11.03 0.84
CA CYS A 13 -0.86 -9.59 1.03
C CYS A 13 0.27 -9.21 1.97
N ILE A 14 0.91 -8.07 1.69
CA ILE A 14 1.89 -7.46 2.58
C ILE A 14 1.16 -6.92 3.82
N HIS A 15 1.68 -7.26 5.00
CA HIS A 15 1.23 -6.70 6.27
C HIS A 15 2.40 -6.23 7.12
N THR A 16 2.12 -5.27 8.00
CA THR A 16 3.03 -4.89 9.08
C THR A 16 3.10 -6.03 10.09
N SER A 17 4.28 -6.60 10.32
CA SER A 17 4.52 -7.63 11.33
C SER A 17 4.77 -6.99 12.69
N HIS A 18 4.31 -7.64 13.76
CA HIS A 18 4.62 -7.24 15.14
C HIS A 18 5.80 -8.02 15.74
N HIS A 19 6.21 -9.12 15.09
CA HIS A 19 7.27 -9.98 15.60
C HIS A 19 8.68 -9.38 15.46
N GLU A 20 8.84 -8.45 14.51
CA GLU A 20 10.08 -7.72 14.28
C GLU A 20 9.78 -6.23 14.27
N THR A 21 10.60 -5.44 14.97
CA THR A 21 10.50 -3.98 14.93
C THR A 21 10.60 -3.51 13.48
N ASN A 22 9.59 -2.76 13.02
CA ASN A 22 9.46 -2.28 11.65
C ASN A 22 9.42 -3.40 10.58
N GLY A 23 9.10 -4.64 10.98
CA GLY A 23 9.03 -5.78 10.10
C GLY A 23 7.81 -5.75 9.20
N ILE A 24 7.97 -6.33 8.01
CA ILE A 24 6.85 -6.66 7.13
C ILE A 24 6.94 -8.13 6.75
N SER A 25 5.80 -8.74 6.47
CA SER A 25 5.74 -10.11 5.98
C SER A 25 4.49 -10.34 5.13
N LEU A 26 4.33 -11.55 4.60
CA LEU A 26 3.17 -11.97 3.82
C LEU A 26 2.21 -12.79 4.67
N THR A 27 0.92 -12.52 4.49
CA THR A 27 -0.18 -13.27 5.11
C THR A 27 -1.38 -13.28 4.17
N ASP A 28 -2.43 -13.99 4.52
CA ASP A 28 -3.66 -14.03 3.72
C ASP A 28 -4.30 -12.64 3.67
N CYS A 29 -4.85 -12.29 2.51
CA CYS A 29 -5.44 -10.98 2.28
C CYS A 29 -6.71 -10.79 3.12
N LYS A 30 -6.72 -9.79 4.00
CA LYS A 30 -7.83 -9.48 4.92
C LYS A 30 -8.24 -8.02 4.75
N VAL A 31 -9.33 -7.78 4.03
CA VAL A 31 -9.83 -6.44 3.66
C VAL A 31 -9.96 -5.51 4.87
N HIS A 32 -10.43 -6.03 6.01
CA HIS A 32 -10.66 -5.24 7.22
C HIS A 32 -9.42 -5.13 8.13
N SER A 33 -8.29 -5.72 7.77
CA SER A 33 -7.06 -5.67 8.57
C SER A 33 -6.32 -4.34 8.37
N GLN A 34 -6.28 -3.51 9.40
CA GLN A 34 -5.52 -2.25 9.40
C GLN A 34 -4.02 -2.45 9.13
N GLN A 35 -3.47 -3.62 9.46
CA GLN A 35 -2.06 -3.97 9.24
C GLN A 35 -1.72 -4.19 7.75
N GLN A 36 -2.74 -4.39 6.92
CA GLN A 36 -2.60 -4.61 5.48
C GLN A 36 -3.04 -3.38 4.67
N GLN A 37 -3.31 -2.25 5.33
CA GLN A 37 -3.76 -1.03 4.69
C GLN A 37 -2.57 -0.16 4.31
N TRP A 38 -2.41 0.04 3.01
CA TRP A 38 -1.34 0.84 2.42
C TRP A 38 -1.94 2.01 1.63
N SER A 39 -1.11 3.01 1.40
CA SER A 39 -1.39 4.11 0.49
C SER A 39 -0.19 4.36 -0.41
N TRP A 40 -0.44 5.01 -1.53
CA TRP A 40 0.59 5.45 -2.46
C TRP A 40 0.58 6.98 -2.47
N ASP A 41 1.74 7.57 -2.24
CA ASP A 41 1.94 9.01 -2.42
C ASP A 41 2.53 9.26 -3.82
N PRO A 42 1.80 9.89 -4.75
CA PRO A 42 2.31 10.16 -6.09
C PRO A 42 3.41 11.21 -6.14
N ALA A 43 3.50 12.12 -5.17
CA ALA A 43 4.51 13.18 -5.16
C ALA A 43 5.89 12.60 -4.80
N THR A 44 5.94 11.79 -3.75
CA THR A 44 7.19 11.15 -3.29
C THR A 44 7.40 9.75 -3.87
N ARG A 45 6.40 9.20 -4.56
CA ARG A 45 6.40 7.84 -5.13
C ARG A 45 6.66 6.76 -4.09
N THR A 46 6.21 7.01 -2.87
CA THR A 46 6.39 6.11 -1.74
C THR A 46 5.13 5.29 -1.48
N ILE A 47 5.34 4.09 -0.94
CA ILE A 47 4.27 3.25 -0.41
C ILE A 47 4.26 3.44 1.10
N VAL A 48 3.17 3.96 1.64
CA VAL A 48 3.05 4.35 3.04
C VAL A 48 2.10 3.41 3.77
N SER A 49 2.54 2.87 4.91
CA SER A 49 1.70 2.12 5.84
C SER A 49 0.69 3.07 6.48
N LEU A 50 -0.61 2.80 6.30
CA LEU A 50 -1.64 3.66 6.91
C LEU A 50 -1.68 3.53 8.42
N LYS A 51 -1.24 2.39 8.96
CA LYS A 51 -1.17 2.11 10.39
C LYS A 51 -0.03 2.84 11.07
N THR A 52 1.17 2.80 10.52
CA THR A 52 2.40 3.31 11.17
C THR A 52 2.89 4.64 10.61
N LYS A 53 2.34 5.10 9.48
CA LYS A 53 2.77 6.29 8.73
C LYS A 53 4.22 6.23 8.23
N GLN A 54 4.82 5.05 8.24
CA GLN A 54 6.16 4.77 7.73
C GLN A 54 6.12 4.27 6.29
N CYS A 55 7.23 4.43 5.58
CA CYS A 55 7.37 4.07 4.19
C CYS A 55 7.97 2.67 4.02
N LEU A 56 7.53 1.98 2.98
CA LEU A 56 8.10 0.72 2.53
C LEU A 56 9.49 0.98 1.94
N SER A 57 10.53 0.49 2.63
CA SER A 57 11.93 0.84 2.35
C SER A 57 12.79 -0.40 2.09
N ALA A 58 13.62 -0.33 1.05
CA ALA A 58 14.68 -1.31 0.81
C ALA A 58 15.84 -1.05 1.78
N HIS A 59 15.82 -1.72 2.95
CA HIS A 59 16.74 -1.42 4.06
C HIS A 59 18.23 -1.38 3.67
N LYS A 60 18.65 -2.29 2.78
CA LYS A 60 19.98 -2.29 2.16
C LYS A 60 19.83 -2.39 0.65
N MET A 61 20.70 -1.71 -0.07
CA MET A 61 20.71 -1.67 -1.54
C MET A 61 21.50 -2.83 -2.15
N ARG A 62 21.13 -4.07 -1.81
CA ARG A 62 21.78 -5.28 -2.32
C ARG A 62 20.76 -6.36 -2.64
N GLU A 63 21.16 -7.31 -3.47
CA GLU A 63 20.33 -8.47 -3.82
C GLU A 63 19.86 -9.20 -2.55
N TYR A 64 18.57 -9.56 -2.54
CA TYR A 64 17.87 -10.24 -1.44
C TYR A 64 17.81 -9.47 -0.12
N ALA A 65 18.11 -8.17 -0.11
CA ALA A 65 17.96 -7.37 1.10
C ALA A 65 16.48 -7.30 1.53
N PRO A 66 16.20 -7.42 2.84
CA PRO A 66 14.84 -7.34 3.35
C PRO A 66 14.27 -5.95 3.14
N VAL A 67 12.97 -5.89 2.87
CA VAL A 67 12.21 -4.64 2.90
C VAL A 67 11.61 -4.46 4.29
N LYS A 68 11.60 -3.23 4.80
CA LYS A 68 11.13 -2.88 6.14
C LYS A 68 10.36 -1.58 6.12
N LEU A 69 9.76 -1.22 7.25
CA LEU A 69 9.19 0.09 7.49
C LEU A 69 10.28 1.05 7.98
N GLU A 70 10.43 2.20 7.35
CA GLU A 70 11.36 3.24 7.80
C GLU A 70 10.65 4.60 7.76
N PRO A 71 11.13 5.62 8.51
CA PRO A 71 10.65 6.98 8.35
C PRO A 71 10.68 7.41 6.88
N CYS A 72 9.61 8.04 6.43
CA CYS A 72 9.51 8.52 5.05
C CYS A 72 10.49 9.66 4.79
N GLY A 73 11.09 9.69 3.59
CA GLY A 73 11.97 10.77 3.14
C GLY A 73 13.27 10.28 2.50
N ASP A 74 13.53 8.98 2.52
CA ASP A 74 14.68 8.39 1.83
C ASP A 74 14.31 8.01 0.40
N TRP A 75 14.44 8.98 -0.51
CA TRP A 75 14.11 8.79 -1.92
C TRP A 75 14.84 7.58 -2.53
N GLU A 76 16.11 7.39 -2.20
CA GLU A 76 16.92 6.32 -2.78
C GLU A 76 16.39 4.92 -2.42
N ARG A 77 15.83 4.75 -1.21
CA ARG A 77 15.35 3.44 -0.73
C ARG A 77 13.83 3.28 -0.76
N GLN A 78 13.08 4.35 -1.03
CA GLN A 78 11.62 4.38 -0.89
C GLN A 78 10.86 4.84 -2.14
N ALA A 79 11.55 5.36 -3.17
CA ALA A 79 10.90 5.77 -4.42
C ALA A 79 10.69 4.57 -5.35
N TRP A 80 9.44 4.18 -5.53
CA TRP A 80 9.05 3.03 -6.35
C TRP A 80 8.48 3.48 -7.70
N SER A 81 8.39 2.54 -8.63
CA SER A 81 7.73 2.69 -9.91
C SER A 81 6.95 1.43 -10.25
N CYS A 82 5.85 1.58 -10.98
CA CYS A 82 5.03 0.45 -11.40
C CYS A 82 5.16 0.22 -12.90
N SER A 83 5.32 -1.05 -13.29
CA SER A 83 5.12 -1.46 -14.68
C SER A 83 3.66 -1.85 -14.93
N LYS A 84 3.25 -1.90 -16.21
CA LYS A 84 1.92 -2.39 -16.64
C LYS A 84 1.57 -3.78 -16.10
N LYS A 85 2.57 -4.66 -15.95
CA LYS A 85 2.40 -6.03 -15.43
C LYS A 85 2.37 -6.11 -13.90
N GLY A 86 2.47 -4.98 -13.18
CA GLY A 86 2.44 -4.92 -11.73
C GLY A 86 3.81 -5.08 -11.04
N HIS A 87 4.93 -5.09 -11.77
CA HIS A 87 6.23 -5.05 -11.10
C HIS A 87 6.44 -3.71 -10.38
N LEU A 88 6.82 -3.78 -9.10
CA LEU A 88 7.26 -2.65 -8.30
C LEU A 88 8.78 -2.58 -8.32
N THR A 89 9.33 -1.49 -8.84
CA THR A 89 10.78 -1.31 -9.02
C THR A 89 11.26 -0.08 -8.29
N LEU A 90 12.26 -0.23 -7.45
CA LEU A 90 12.97 0.85 -6.79
C LEU A 90 13.70 1.69 -7.86
N GLN A 91 13.40 2.98 -7.92
CA GLN A 91 13.84 3.84 -9.02
C GLN A 91 15.35 4.08 -9.06
N SER A 92 16.00 4.14 -7.90
CA SER A 92 17.42 4.44 -7.77
C SER A 92 18.32 3.37 -8.39
N LEU A 93 17.98 2.09 -8.21
CA LEU A 93 18.90 0.97 -8.49
C LEU A 93 18.31 -0.16 -9.34
N GLY A 94 17.03 -0.05 -9.71
CA GLY A 94 16.36 -1.04 -10.56
C GLY A 94 16.05 -2.35 -9.86
N PHE A 95 16.11 -2.42 -8.53
CA PHE A 95 15.66 -3.60 -7.81
C PHE A 95 14.14 -3.70 -7.78
N HIS A 96 13.61 -4.90 -7.96
CA HIS A 96 12.20 -5.19 -7.85
C HIS A 96 11.82 -5.64 -6.43
N LEU A 97 10.66 -5.21 -5.95
CA LEU A 97 10.05 -5.80 -4.77
C LEU A 97 9.67 -7.24 -5.09
N SER A 98 10.15 -8.20 -4.31
CA SER A 98 10.05 -9.63 -4.62
C SER A 98 9.72 -10.45 -3.38
N THR A 99 9.24 -11.65 -3.64
CA THR A 99 9.04 -12.72 -2.67
C THR A 99 9.48 -14.04 -3.29
N LYS A 100 9.36 -15.15 -2.56
CA LYS A 100 9.63 -16.49 -3.06
C LYS A 100 8.58 -17.47 -2.59
N GLU A 101 8.44 -18.57 -3.34
CA GLU A 101 7.56 -19.68 -2.99
C GLU A 101 7.86 -20.23 -1.58
N GLY A 102 6.79 -20.58 -0.84
CA GLY A 102 6.88 -21.07 0.53
C GLY A 102 7.36 -20.05 1.58
N GLY A 103 7.72 -18.82 1.20
CA GLY A 103 8.23 -17.79 2.09
C GLY A 103 7.18 -16.77 2.55
N HIS A 104 7.39 -16.20 3.73
CA HIS A 104 6.64 -15.05 4.25
C HIS A 104 7.42 -13.73 4.17
N LYS A 105 8.63 -13.75 3.59
CA LYS A 105 9.54 -12.60 3.56
C LYS A 105 9.36 -11.81 2.27
N VAL A 106 9.50 -10.49 2.39
CA VAL A 106 9.54 -9.56 1.26
C VAL A 106 10.95 -8.96 1.20
N PHE A 107 11.54 -8.96 0.01
CA PHE A 107 12.91 -8.53 -0.22
C PHE A 107 13.02 -7.82 -1.57
N VAL A 108 14.17 -7.21 -1.83
CA VAL A 108 14.50 -6.65 -3.14
C VAL A 108 15.36 -7.61 -3.96
N SER A 109 15.12 -7.70 -5.26
CA SER A 109 15.89 -8.54 -6.19
C SER A 109 15.95 -7.93 -7.58
N ARG A 110 17.03 -8.16 -8.34
CA ARG A 110 17.13 -7.77 -9.76
C ARG A 110 16.26 -8.63 -10.67
N GLU A 111 15.75 -9.75 -10.18
CA GLU A 111 14.91 -10.63 -10.96
C GLU A 111 13.52 -10.04 -11.21
N LYS A 112 13.16 -9.99 -12.48
CA LYS A 112 11.88 -9.49 -12.96
C LYS A 112 10.99 -10.65 -13.40
N ASP A 113 10.29 -11.25 -12.44
CA ASP A 113 9.58 -12.51 -12.66
C ASP A 113 8.12 -12.48 -12.16
N LYS A 114 7.51 -13.64 -11.97
CA LYS A 114 6.12 -13.73 -11.46
C LYS A 114 6.00 -13.37 -9.98
N PHE A 115 7.06 -13.55 -9.18
CA PHE A 115 7.05 -13.25 -7.74
C PHE A 115 7.33 -11.77 -7.46
N SER A 116 7.85 -11.02 -8.42
CA SER A 116 8.02 -9.56 -8.30
C SER A 116 6.83 -8.71 -8.77
N ARG A 117 5.66 -9.33 -8.98
CA ARG A 117 4.43 -8.66 -9.42
C ARG A 117 3.43 -8.47 -8.28
N TRP A 118 3.05 -7.21 -8.07
CA TRP A 118 2.20 -6.74 -7.00
C TRP A 118 1.07 -5.88 -7.55
N LYS A 119 -0.14 -6.12 -7.05
CA LYS A 119 -1.35 -5.39 -7.45
C LYS A 119 -2.27 -5.17 -6.26
N THR A 120 -3.26 -4.30 -6.42
CA THR A 120 -4.36 -4.22 -5.47
C THR A 120 -5.30 -5.42 -5.59
N LEU A 121 -6.25 -5.55 -4.66
CA LEU A 121 -7.32 -6.55 -4.79
C LEU A 121 -8.25 -6.29 -5.97
N ALA A 122 -8.32 -5.05 -6.47
CA ALA A 122 -9.06 -4.70 -7.69
C ALA A 122 -8.26 -4.97 -8.97
N ASP A 123 -7.13 -5.69 -8.86
CA ASP A 123 -6.20 -6.01 -9.95
C ASP A 123 -5.55 -4.80 -10.65
N GLU A 124 -5.61 -3.63 -10.00
CA GLU A 124 -4.93 -2.41 -10.43
C GLU A 124 -3.44 -2.45 -10.04
N THR A 125 -2.59 -1.77 -10.82
CA THR A 125 -1.23 -1.50 -10.37
C THR A 125 -1.24 -0.54 -9.16
N ILE A 126 -0.26 -0.66 -8.27
CA ILE A 126 -0.19 0.16 -7.05
C ILE A 126 -0.18 1.67 -7.37
N CYS A 127 0.51 2.08 -8.44
CA CYS A 127 0.58 3.46 -8.87
C CYS A 127 -0.73 3.98 -9.48
N ALA A 128 -1.55 3.09 -10.07
CA ALA A 128 -2.86 3.45 -10.64
C ALA A 128 -3.93 3.61 -9.56
N ALA A 129 -3.90 2.76 -8.52
CA ALA A 129 -4.88 2.79 -7.44
C ALA A 129 -4.96 4.15 -6.72
N ALA A 130 -3.85 4.89 -6.68
CA ALA A 130 -3.82 6.26 -6.15
C ALA A 130 -4.62 7.26 -7.00
N GLN A 131 -4.59 7.10 -8.33
CA GLN A 131 -5.33 7.95 -9.25
C GLN A 131 -6.83 7.68 -9.13
N THR A 132 -7.21 6.40 -9.05
CA THR A 132 -8.60 5.99 -8.82
C THR A 132 -9.12 6.53 -7.47
N ALA A 133 -8.30 6.54 -6.43
CA ALA A 133 -8.67 7.10 -5.12
C ALA A 133 -8.81 8.64 -5.16
N ALA A 134 -7.98 9.34 -5.92
CA ALA A 134 -8.07 10.79 -6.08
C ALA A 134 -9.29 11.24 -6.92
N LEU A 135 -9.73 10.40 -7.87
CA LEU A 135 -10.89 10.65 -8.72
C LEU A 135 -12.23 10.33 -8.06
N ARG A 136 -12.24 9.62 -6.92
CA ARG A 136 -13.49 9.37 -6.17
C ARG A 136 -13.92 10.66 -5.47
N PRO A 137 -15.09 11.24 -5.82
CA PRO A 137 -15.62 12.36 -5.09
C PRO A 137 -15.82 11.95 -3.64
N SER A 138 -15.29 12.73 -2.69
CA SER A 138 -15.73 12.64 -1.30
C SER A 138 -17.23 12.89 -1.29
N LYS A 139 -18.02 11.87 -0.96
CA LYS A 139 -19.47 12.04 -0.76
C LYS A 139 -19.66 13.18 0.26
N PRO A 140 -20.39 14.27 -0.07
CA PRO A 140 -20.78 15.23 0.94
C PRO A 140 -21.66 14.49 1.94
N THR A 141 -21.32 14.56 3.22
CA THR A 141 -22.17 14.10 4.30
C THR A 141 -23.46 14.92 4.23
N GLN A 142 -24.54 14.34 3.69
CA GLN A 142 -25.87 14.93 3.78
C GLN A 142 -26.30 14.87 5.25
N GLN A 143 -26.11 15.95 6.00
CA GLN A 143 -26.91 16.23 7.19
C GLN A 143 -28.31 16.59 6.69
N ALA A 144 -29.18 15.60 6.62
CA ALA A 144 -30.62 15.81 6.59
C ALA A 144 -31.15 15.57 8.00
N VAL A 145 -31.44 16.66 8.73
CA VAL A 145 -32.49 16.64 9.76
C VAL A 145 -33.31 17.91 9.56
N ASP A 146 -34.43 17.71 8.88
CA ASP A 146 -35.63 18.54 8.86
C ASP A 146 -36.19 18.65 10.28
N THR A 147 -36.48 19.86 10.75
CA THR A 147 -37.33 20.07 11.93
C THR A 147 -38.16 21.34 11.79
N ARG A 148 -39.30 21.16 11.12
CA ARG A 148 -40.66 21.56 11.53
C ARG A 148 -40.83 22.92 12.24
N VAL A 149 -41.47 23.82 11.48
CA VAL A 149 -42.19 25.04 11.87
C VAL A 149 -43.07 24.80 13.12
N TRP A 150 -42.94 25.65 14.14
CA TRP A 150 -43.88 25.78 15.25
C TRP A 150 -44.79 26.99 14.99
N THR A 151 -46.09 26.75 14.84
CA THR A 151 -47.15 27.77 14.90
C THR A 151 -47.62 27.90 16.35
N TYR A 152 -47.59 29.12 16.88
CA TYR A 152 -48.14 29.47 18.19
C TYR A 152 -49.60 29.91 18.01
N GLU A 153 -50.53 29.16 18.59
CA GLU A 153 -51.84 29.67 19.01
C GLU A 153 -51.85 29.73 20.54
N SER A 154 -52.29 30.86 21.09
CA SER A 154 -52.60 31.00 22.51
C SER A 154 -53.93 31.73 22.64
N LYS A 155 -54.74 31.16 23.52
CA LYS A 155 -56.13 31.46 23.85
C LYS A 155 -56.29 32.77 24.61
#